data_AF-A0A319CXR8-F1
#
_entry.id   AF-A0A319CXR8-F1
#
_cell.length_a   1.000
_cell.length_b   1.000
_cell.length_c   1.000
_cell.angle_alpha   90.00
_cell.angle_beta   90.00
_cell.angle_gamma   90.00
#
_symmetry.space_group_name_H-M   'P 1'
#
loop_
_entity.id
_entity.type
_entity.pdbx_description
1 polymer ?
#
loop_
_entity_poly.entity_id
_entity_poly.type
_entity_poly.pdbx_seq_one_letter_code
_entity_poly.pdbx_strand_id
1 'polypeptide(L)'
;MLLFNKSDFKTLRSSIGWGMEHLRSLHLDLGPRDSRFLKLQAGIHRTILNMWVEFCKLSRERMPNLRHFSMKCKVRDLEVACKLMCTMDPFPALAQCAFHLNLTPDEDILPVIKRAAWRLTNNLPNKTAFPFMCLPKEIQLMILEEVLLKRSDPCLPPNDCAPGIVTLHDWKRNRLSMFHTLTCCGTCSPVRSMCFCHARQTSFSTSCSCFESPLPYFLVSREFYENARRIFFTRSRFAFVEEDPDLMMRFIHHIPTVSTMMIQHLSFKFPMCYRSAPRTGPRSEESTMLSWSVLRRFIREHFDLPRLSLKIVDHGLKGAVTYENRKRYLRKLLLAFSDMEGLRDFRVYLADDRIFEKEAESAVLGPARVHRRKYTSGRKGGQRIGLGNL
;
A
#
# COMPACT_ATOMS: atom_id res chain seq x y z
N MET A 1 23.80 0.82 10.07
CA MET A 1 24.83 1.13 11.08
C MET A 1 24.15 1.76 12.28
N LEU A 2 24.60 1.45 13.50
CA LEU A 2 24.01 1.94 14.74
C LEU A 2 24.88 3.08 15.27
N LEU A 3 24.27 4.22 15.61
CA LEU A 3 24.95 5.35 16.24
C LEU A 3 24.26 5.71 17.55
N PHE A 4 24.57 4.95 18.59
CA PHE A 4 23.94 5.11 19.90
C PHE A 4 24.82 5.84 20.92
N ASN A 5 26.14 5.83 20.72
CA ASN A 5 27.09 6.53 21.56
C ASN A 5 28.36 6.96 20.78
N LYS A 6 29.27 7.69 21.45
CA LYS A 6 30.51 8.19 20.84
C LYS A 6 31.44 7.06 20.37
N SER A 7 31.47 5.91 21.04
CA SER A 7 32.31 4.79 20.59
C SER A 7 31.80 4.24 19.27
N ASP A 8 30.49 4.11 19.08
CA ASP A 8 29.90 3.65 17.82
C ASP A 8 30.30 4.59 16.66
N PHE A 9 30.27 5.91 16.90
CA PHE A 9 30.69 6.91 15.91
C PHE A 9 32.19 6.88 15.60
N LYS A 10 33.05 6.67 16.61
CA LYS A 10 34.49 6.49 16.40
C LYS A 10 34.78 5.22 15.59
N THR A 11 34.14 4.11 15.94
CA THR A 11 34.26 2.83 15.22
C THR A 11 33.78 2.97 13.78
N LEU A 12 32.69 3.71 13.54
CA LEU A 12 32.26 4.05 12.18
C LEU A 12 33.38 4.75 11.42
N ARG A 13 33.91 5.85 11.98
CA ARG A 13 34.94 6.66 11.32
C ARG A 13 36.21 5.87 10.99
N SER A 14 36.65 4.97 11.87
CA SER A 14 37.80 4.11 11.61
C SER A 14 37.47 3.04 10.56
N SER A 15 36.32 2.38 10.67
CA SER A 15 35.97 1.22 9.83
C SER A 15 35.73 1.58 8.36
N ILE A 16 35.05 2.70 8.10
CA ILE A 16 34.79 3.16 6.73
C ILE A 16 35.76 4.26 6.27
N GLY A 17 36.72 4.65 7.11
CA GLY A 17 37.61 5.79 6.88
C GLY A 17 38.42 5.74 5.58
N TRP A 18 38.81 4.54 5.14
CA TRP A 18 39.57 4.30 3.91
C TRP A 18 38.72 4.33 2.63
N GLY A 19 37.40 4.12 2.75
CA GLY A 19 36.49 3.97 1.61
C GLY A 19 35.30 4.94 1.61
N MET A 20 35.31 5.97 2.46
CA MET A 20 34.20 6.92 2.60
C MET A 20 33.84 7.58 1.26
N GLU A 21 34.83 7.87 0.43
CA GLU A 21 34.63 8.52 -0.86
C GLU A 21 33.90 7.63 -1.88
N HIS A 22 33.97 6.30 -1.73
CA HIS A 22 33.30 5.35 -2.62
C HIS A 22 31.93 4.92 -2.11
N LEU A 23 31.54 5.36 -0.92
CA LEU A 23 30.31 4.93 -0.28
C LEU A 23 29.10 5.54 -1.00
N ARG A 24 28.30 4.68 -1.65
CA ARG A 24 27.11 5.10 -2.42
C ARG A 24 25.80 5.04 -1.64
N SER A 25 25.74 4.16 -0.64
CA SER A 25 24.51 3.79 0.05
C SER A 25 24.75 3.62 1.54
N LEU A 26 23.92 4.23 2.37
CA LEU A 26 24.04 4.17 3.83
C LEU A 26 22.69 4.10 4.53
N HIS A 27 22.59 3.19 5.51
CA HIS A 27 21.51 3.19 6.50
C HIS A 27 22.04 3.48 7.91
N LEU A 28 21.37 4.36 8.63
CA LEU A 28 21.77 4.79 9.97
C LEU A 28 20.59 4.66 10.95
N ASP A 29 20.81 3.99 12.08
CA ASP A 29 19.88 3.96 13.23
C ASP A 29 20.47 4.87 14.32
N LEU A 30 19.82 6.02 14.53
CA LEU A 30 20.24 7.10 15.42
C LEU A 30 19.35 7.11 16.66
N GLY A 31 19.93 7.05 17.85
CA GLY A 31 19.14 7.25 19.07
C GLY A 31 19.78 6.64 20.31
N PRO A 32 19.16 6.80 21.48
CA PRO A 32 19.63 6.15 22.70
C PRO A 32 19.54 4.61 22.60
N ARG A 33 20.48 3.88 23.23
CA ARG A 33 20.50 2.39 23.20
C ARG A 33 19.22 1.75 23.73
N ASP A 34 18.57 2.40 24.69
CA ASP A 34 17.32 1.96 25.30
C ASP A 34 16.08 2.18 24.41
N SER A 35 16.29 2.63 23.17
CA SER A 35 15.21 2.84 22.20
C SER A 35 14.16 3.86 22.67
N ARG A 36 14.53 4.79 23.56
CA ARG A 36 13.70 5.94 23.93
C ARG A 36 13.67 6.99 22.83
N PHE A 37 12.67 7.86 22.89
CA PHE A 37 12.57 9.02 22.00
C PHE A 37 13.73 10.00 22.24
N LEU A 38 14.32 10.50 21.16
CA LEU A 38 15.29 11.58 21.21
C LEU A 38 14.61 12.88 21.66
N LYS A 39 15.30 13.65 22.50
CA LYS A 39 14.83 14.92 23.09
C LYS A 39 15.89 16.00 22.95
N LEU A 40 15.54 17.27 23.18
CA LEU A 40 16.50 18.38 23.27
C LEU A 40 17.23 18.48 24.63
N GLN A 41 17.01 17.51 25.52
CA GLN A 41 17.55 17.51 26.88
C GLN A 41 19.07 17.23 26.92
N ALA A 42 19.69 17.54 28.06
CA ALA A 42 21.11 17.29 28.32
C ALA A 42 21.45 15.78 28.39
N GLY A 43 22.74 15.48 28.54
CA GLY A 43 23.24 14.12 28.68
C GLY A 43 23.32 13.34 27.36
N ILE A 44 22.75 12.14 27.32
CA ILE A 44 22.87 11.23 26.18
C ILE A 44 22.21 11.80 24.90
N HIS A 45 21.09 12.52 25.03
CA HIS A 45 20.39 13.09 23.89
C HIS A 45 21.21 14.19 23.20
N ARG A 46 21.78 15.13 23.98
CA ARG A 46 22.73 16.13 23.48
C ARG A 46 23.94 15.48 22.81
N THR A 47 24.45 14.39 23.38
CA THR A 47 25.57 13.65 22.78
C THR A 47 25.19 13.10 21.40
N ILE A 48 24.01 12.49 21.25
CA ILE A 48 23.51 11.98 19.98
C ILE A 48 23.30 13.09 18.95
N LEU A 49 22.72 14.23 19.35
CA LEU A 49 22.54 15.38 18.48
C LEU A 49 23.89 15.96 18.01
N ASN A 50 24.89 16.03 18.90
CA ASN A 50 26.23 16.48 18.52
C ASN A 50 26.90 15.51 17.53
N MET A 51 26.77 14.19 17.75
CA MET A 51 27.26 13.19 16.80
C MET A 51 26.56 13.30 15.46
N TRP A 52 25.26 13.60 15.46
CA TRP A 52 24.53 13.84 14.22
C TRP A 52 25.09 15.05 13.46
N VAL A 53 25.31 16.19 14.14
CA VAL A 53 25.96 17.36 13.54
C VAL A 53 27.33 17.01 12.94
N GLU A 54 28.17 16.29 13.67
CA GLU A 54 29.49 15.85 13.19
C GLU A 54 29.38 14.90 12.00
N PHE A 55 28.42 13.96 12.03
CA PHE A 55 28.15 13.04 10.92
C PHE A 55 27.69 13.79 9.66
N CYS A 56 26.83 14.80 9.79
CA CYS A 56 26.38 15.61 8.67
C CYS A 56 27.54 16.36 7.99
N LYS A 57 28.45 16.94 8.78
CA LYS A 57 29.66 17.61 8.27
C LYS A 57 30.58 16.62 7.56
N LEU A 58 30.85 15.48 8.20
CA LEU A 58 31.67 14.41 7.63
C LEU A 58 31.11 13.88 6.29
N SER A 59 29.78 13.73 6.20
CA SER A 59 29.12 13.26 4.98
C SER A 59 29.33 14.22 3.81
N ARG A 60 29.32 15.53 4.07
CA ARG A 60 29.63 16.54 3.05
C ARG A 60 31.10 16.48 2.60
N GLU A 61 32.01 16.40 3.56
CA GLU A 61 33.45 16.52 3.31
C GLU A 61 34.06 15.26 2.72
N ARG A 62 33.58 14.08 3.13
CA ARG A 62 34.25 12.80 2.83
C ARG A 62 33.39 11.77 2.11
N MET A 63 32.10 12.04 1.87
CA MET A 63 31.20 11.11 1.17
C MET A 63 30.55 11.74 -0.08
N PRO A 64 31.33 12.30 -1.03
CA PRO A 64 30.77 12.99 -2.20
C PRO A 64 29.92 12.09 -3.11
N ASN A 65 30.17 10.77 -3.09
CA ASN A 65 29.44 9.81 -3.91
C ASN A 65 28.22 9.18 -3.21
N LEU A 66 27.85 9.65 -2.00
CA LEU A 66 26.66 9.17 -1.32
C LEU A 66 25.41 9.57 -2.12
N ARG A 67 24.70 8.57 -2.68
CA ARG A 67 23.48 8.77 -3.47
C ARG A 67 22.23 8.28 -2.76
N HIS A 68 22.36 7.28 -1.90
CA HIS A 68 21.23 6.65 -1.21
C HIS A 68 21.42 6.72 0.29
N PHE A 69 20.51 7.38 0.99
CA PHE A 69 20.59 7.50 2.44
C PHE A 69 19.27 7.11 3.09
N SER A 70 19.33 6.36 4.19
CA SER A 70 18.15 6.23 5.03
C SER A 70 18.48 6.31 6.52
N MET A 71 17.60 6.92 7.28
CA MET A 71 17.77 7.10 8.72
C MET A 71 16.53 6.66 9.48
N LYS A 72 16.75 5.93 10.56
CA LYS A 72 15.76 5.66 11.61
C LYS A 72 16.18 6.43 12.86
N CYS A 73 15.26 7.18 13.46
CA CYS A 73 15.50 7.84 14.73
C CYS A 73 14.19 8.06 15.47
N LYS A 74 14.00 7.50 16.68
CA LYS A 74 12.73 7.68 17.40
C LYS A 74 12.55 9.13 17.85
N VAL A 75 11.56 9.83 17.31
CA VAL A 75 11.24 11.23 17.63
C VAL A 75 9.73 11.37 17.78
N ARG A 76 9.31 12.09 18.82
CA ARG A 76 7.89 12.44 19.09
C ARG A 76 7.64 13.95 19.07
N ASP A 77 8.71 14.74 19.17
CA ASP A 77 8.64 16.18 19.33
C ASP A 77 8.98 16.88 18.01
N LEU A 78 8.16 17.85 17.61
CA LEU A 78 8.31 18.60 16.37
C LEU A 78 9.63 19.39 16.34
N GLU A 79 10.04 20.01 17.44
CA GLU A 79 11.28 20.78 17.52
C GLU A 79 12.50 19.87 17.33
N VAL A 80 12.48 18.68 17.91
CA VAL A 80 13.54 17.67 17.71
C VAL A 80 13.59 17.24 16.25
N ALA A 81 12.45 16.98 15.62
CA ALA A 81 12.38 16.61 14.20
C ALA A 81 12.94 17.72 13.30
N CYS A 82 12.52 18.96 13.53
CA CYS A 82 13.05 20.15 12.85
C CYS A 82 14.56 20.26 13.03
N LYS A 83 15.06 20.15 14.26
CA LYS A 83 16.51 20.21 14.56
C LYS A 83 17.28 19.16 13.78
N LEU A 84 16.83 17.90 13.78
CA LEU A 84 17.47 16.81 13.04
C LEU A 84 17.52 17.10 11.54
N MET A 85 16.39 17.48 10.95
CA MET A 85 16.28 17.72 9.52
C MET A 85 17.08 18.95 9.07
N CYS A 86 17.05 20.05 9.82
CA CYS A 86 17.86 21.25 9.57
C CYS A 86 19.37 21.03 9.81
N THR A 87 19.76 19.95 10.51
CA THR A 87 21.18 19.62 10.64
C THR A 87 21.72 18.93 9.39
N MET A 88 20.83 18.44 8.51
CA MET A 88 21.21 17.80 7.24
C MET A 88 21.49 18.78 6.10
N ASP A 89 21.32 20.08 6.31
CA ASP A 89 21.61 21.14 5.33
C ASP A 89 22.95 20.98 4.58
N PRO A 90 24.05 20.57 5.23
CA PRO A 90 25.32 20.40 4.54
C PRO A 90 25.43 19.14 3.67
N PHE A 91 24.47 18.19 3.72
CA PHE A 91 24.60 16.88 3.04
C PHE A 91 24.89 17.00 1.53
N PRO A 92 25.58 15.99 0.95
CA PRO A 92 25.69 15.87 -0.50
C PRO A 92 24.30 15.66 -1.13
N ALA A 93 24.17 16.04 -2.40
CA ALA A 93 22.93 15.85 -3.16
C ALA A 93 22.65 14.34 -3.35
N LEU A 94 21.52 13.90 -2.79
CA LEU A 94 21.10 12.51 -2.81
C LEU A 94 20.24 12.22 -4.04
N ALA A 95 20.33 11.00 -4.57
CA ALA A 95 19.38 10.50 -5.56
C ALA A 95 18.07 10.04 -4.89
N GLN A 96 18.19 9.37 -3.74
CA GLN A 96 17.04 8.92 -2.96
C GLN A 96 17.33 9.00 -1.47
N CYS A 97 16.30 9.32 -0.68
CA CYS A 97 16.41 9.26 0.77
C CYS A 97 15.14 8.76 1.45
N ALA A 98 15.32 8.22 2.66
CA ALA A 98 14.21 7.76 3.50
C ALA A 98 14.45 8.04 4.98
N PHE A 99 13.40 8.44 5.69
CA PHE A 99 13.46 8.83 7.10
C PHE A 99 12.33 8.16 7.85
N HIS A 100 12.63 7.60 9.02
CA HIS A 100 11.65 6.98 9.91
C HIS A 100 11.81 7.55 11.32
N LEU A 101 10.83 8.35 11.74
CA LEU A 101 10.84 9.03 13.03
C LEU A 101 10.00 8.35 14.11
N ASN A 102 8.87 7.76 13.77
CA ASN A 102 8.02 7.09 14.76
C ASN A 102 7.18 6.00 14.08
N LEU A 103 6.66 5.04 14.86
CA LEU A 103 5.80 3.96 14.39
C LEU A 103 4.33 4.38 14.23
N THR A 104 3.92 5.47 14.87
CA THR A 104 2.59 6.06 14.71
C THR A 104 2.67 7.23 13.74
N PRO A 105 1.64 7.51 12.93
CA PRO A 105 1.64 8.68 12.06
C PRO A 105 1.53 9.96 12.90
N ASP A 106 2.15 11.04 12.40
CA ASP A 106 2.16 12.36 13.03
C ASP A 106 2.08 13.42 11.93
N GLU A 107 0.94 14.11 11.86
CA GLU A 107 0.62 15.05 10.79
C GLU A 107 1.47 16.33 10.84
N ASP A 108 2.03 16.68 12.00
CA ASP A 108 2.87 17.87 12.16
C ASP A 108 4.32 17.60 11.76
N ILE A 109 4.83 16.40 12.07
CA ILE A 109 6.21 16.01 11.77
C ILE A 109 6.37 15.57 10.31
N LEU A 110 5.35 14.95 9.70
CA LEU A 110 5.43 14.45 8.31
C LEU A 110 5.82 15.54 7.28
N PRO A 111 5.25 16.75 7.28
CA PRO A 111 5.66 17.85 6.41
C PRO A 111 7.14 18.21 6.54
N VAL A 112 7.68 18.20 7.77
CA VAL A 112 9.10 18.50 8.04
C VAL A 112 10.00 17.48 7.35
N ILE A 113 9.68 16.19 7.49
CA ILE A 113 10.43 15.10 6.85
C ILE A 113 10.33 15.20 5.32
N LYS A 114 9.11 15.40 4.77
CA LYS A 114 8.89 15.52 3.32
C LYS A 114 9.73 16.65 2.74
N ARG A 115 9.69 17.84 3.36
CA ARG A 115 10.46 19.01 2.95
C ARG A 115 11.96 18.75 2.98
N ALA A 116 12.47 18.12 4.04
CA ALA A 116 13.88 17.77 4.18
C ALA A 116 14.33 16.80 3.08
N ALA A 117 13.55 15.75 2.83
CA ALA A 117 13.83 14.77 1.79
C ALA A 117 13.83 15.38 0.38
N TRP A 118 12.84 16.23 0.07
CA TRP A 118 12.80 16.95 -1.21
C TRP A 118 13.99 17.90 -1.37
N ARG A 119 14.40 18.59 -0.30
CA ARG A 119 15.62 19.42 -0.37
C ARG A 119 16.86 18.59 -0.68
N LEU A 120 17.06 17.48 0.04
CA LEU A 120 18.24 16.63 -0.12
C LEU A 120 18.31 15.97 -1.51
N THR A 121 17.17 15.76 -2.15
CA THR A 121 17.08 15.22 -3.51
C THR A 121 16.95 16.29 -4.59
N ASN A 122 17.11 17.57 -4.23
CA ASN A 122 16.95 18.70 -5.14
C ASN A 122 15.57 18.71 -5.86
N ASN A 123 14.51 18.33 -5.15
CA ASN A 123 13.12 18.34 -5.62
C ASN A 123 12.25 19.30 -4.82
N LEU A 124 12.84 20.35 -4.23
CA LEU A 124 12.05 21.41 -3.61
C LEU A 124 11.18 22.13 -4.65
N PRO A 125 10.01 22.66 -4.25
CA PRO A 125 9.06 23.31 -5.15
C PRO A 125 9.58 24.56 -5.88
N ASN A 126 10.80 25.01 -5.58
CA ASN A 126 11.40 26.20 -6.18
C ASN A 126 11.83 25.97 -7.65
N LYS A 127 11.74 24.74 -8.16
CA LYS A 127 11.98 24.43 -9.56
C LYS A 127 10.76 24.78 -10.41
N THR A 128 11.00 25.17 -11.66
CA THR A 128 9.93 25.28 -12.66
C THR A 128 9.18 23.97 -12.73
N ALA A 129 7.85 24.04 -12.63
CA ALA A 129 7.02 22.85 -12.74
C ALA A 129 7.25 22.19 -14.10
N PHE A 130 7.27 20.86 -14.11
CA PHE A 130 7.31 20.12 -15.36
C PHE A 130 6.14 20.55 -16.25
N PRO A 131 6.38 20.96 -17.52
CA PRO A 131 5.34 21.51 -18.40
C PRO A 131 4.43 20.39 -18.95
N PHE A 132 3.75 19.69 -18.05
CA PHE A 132 2.93 18.51 -18.34
C PHE A 132 1.88 18.81 -19.42
N MET A 133 1.27 19.98 -19.38
CA MET A 133 0.21 20.37 -20.32
C MET A 133 0.71 20.61 -21.75
N CYS A 134 2.02 20.80 -21.94
CA CYS A 134 2.64 20.96 -23.27
C CYS A 134 2.97 19.61 -23.94
N LEU A 135 2.80 18.50 -23.23
CA LEU A 135 3.02 17.18 -23.79
C LEU A 135 1.87 16.77 -24.73
N PRO A 136 2.15 15.94 -25.76
CA PRO A 136 1.10 15.28 -26.52
C PRO A 136 0.13 14.51 -25.63
N LYS A 137 -1.14 14.42 -26.05
CA LYS A 137 -2.20 13.90 -25.19
C LYS A 137 -1.95 12.46 -24.75
N GLU A 138 -1.39 11.66 -25.64
CA GLU A 138 -1.05 10.26 -25.44
C GLU A 138 -0.03 10.13 -24.30
N ILE A 139 1.00 10.99 -24.28
CA ILE A 139 2.03 10.99 -23.25
C ILE A 139 1.46 11.44 -21.91
N GLN A 140 0.58 12.44 -21.90
CA GLN A 140 -0.13 12.84 -20.67
C GLN A 140 -0.92 11.66 -20.08
N LEU A 141 -1.64 10.91 -20.90
CA LEU A 141 -2.42 9.75 -20.46
C LEU A 141 -1.54 8.60 -19.97
N MET A 142 -0.40 8.34 -20.64
CA MET A 142 0.58 7.34 -20.19
C MET A 142 1.17 7.68 -18.82
N ILE A 143 1.53 8.95 -18.60
CA ILE A 143 2.03 9.42 -17.30
C ILE A 143 0.95 9.30 -16.23
N LEU A 144 -0.30 9.71 -16.53
CA LEU A 144 -1.42 9.57 -15.61
C LEU A 144 -1.67 8.11 -15.23
N GLU A 145 -1.60 7.20 -16.19
CA GLU A 145 -1.71 5.77 -15.94
C GLU A 145 -0.60 5.27 -15.00
N GLU A 146 0.63 5.68 -15.24
CA GLU A 146 1.78 5.31 -14.41
C GLU A 146 1.56 5.75 -12.95
N VAL A 147 1.21 7.02 -12.74
CA VAL A 147 1.13 7.60 -11.39
C VAL A 147 -0.09 7.13 -10.61
N LEU A 148 -1.20 6.83 -11.30
CA LEU A 148 -2.46 6.39 -10.69
C LEU A 148 -2.52 4.87 -10.47
N LEU A 149 -1.93 4.06 -11.36
CA LEU A 149 -2.08 2.60 -11.31
C LEU A 149 -0.86 1.87 -10.76
N LYS A 150 0.37 2.34 -10.97
CA LYS A 150 1.58 1.61 -10.48
C LYS A 150 1.89 1.89 -9.02
N ARG A 151 0.85 1.89 -8.20
CA ARG A 151 0.93 2.01 -6.75
C ARG A 151 0.60 0.67 -6.09
N SER A 152 1.39 0.33 -5.10
CA SER A 152 1.22 -0.86 -4.28
C SER A 152 0.37 -0.52 -3.07
N ASP A 153 -0.78 -1.15 -2.89
CA ASP A 153 -1.55 -1.00 -1.66
C ASP A 153 -0.82 -1.69 -0.50
N PRO A 154 -0.34 -0.94 0.52
CA PRO A 154 0.42 -1.53 1.63
C PRO A 154 -0.44 -2.42 2.53
N CYS A 155 -1.77 -2.34 2.43
CA CYS A 155 -2.71 -3.13 3.21
C CYS A 155 -2.94 -4.52 2.64
N LEU A 156 -2.43 -4.80 1.44
CA LEU A 156 -2.44 -6.14 0.88
C LEU A 156 -1.20 -6.94 1.28
N PRO A 157 -1.31 -8.26 1.48
CA PRO A 157 -0.14 -9.13 1.63
C PRO A 157 0.71 -9.13 0.33
N PRO A 158 2.01 -9.49 0.39
CA PRO A 158 2.91 -9.37 -0.77
C PRO A 158 2.42 -10.15 -2.00
N ASN A 159 1.83 -11.31 -1.77
CA ASN A 159 1.31 -12.18 -2.83
C ASN A 159 0.08 -11.60 -3.56
N ASP A 160 -0.60 -10.63 -2.95
CA ASP A 160 -1.79 -9.96 -3.50
C ASP A 160 -1.52 -8.52 -3.94
N CYS A 161 -0.30 -8.01 -3.73
CA CYS A 161 0.09 -6.62 -4.01
C CYS A 161 0.43 -6.42 -5.49
N ALA A 162 -0.54 -6.71 -6.37
CA ALA A 162 -0.42 -6.39 -7.79
C ALA A 162 -0.67 -4.90 -8.03
N PRO A 163 0.05 -4.25 -8.96
CA PRO A 163 -0.22 -2.87 -9.37
C PRO A 163 -1.68 -2.66 -9.76
N GLY A 164 -2.25 -1.52 -9.39
CA GLY A 164 -3.59 -1.08 -9.78
C GLY A 164 -4.70 -1.68 -8.93
N ILE A 165 -4.39 -2.43 -7.88
CA ILE A 165 -5.40 -2.85 -6.88
C ILE A 165 -5.52 -1.77 -5.81
N VAL A 166 -6.74 -1.31 -5.57
CA VAL A 166 -7.07 -0.33 -4.52
C VAL A 166 -7.99 -1.02 -3.52
N THR A 167 -7.53 -1.18 -2.28
CA THR A 167 -8.38 -1.71 -1.22
C THR A 167 -9.19 -0.62 -0.56
N LEU A 168 -10.47 -0.90 -0.35
CA LEU A 168 -11.41 -0.04 0.35
C LEU A 168 -11.62 -0.63 1.74
N HIS A 169 -11.06 0.01 2.77
CA HIS A 169 -11.14 -0.45 4.16
C HIS A 169 -11.02 0.72 5.16
N ASP A 170 -11.63 0.59 6.33
CA ASP A 170 -11.56 1.59 7.40
C ASP A 170 -10.39 1.26 8.33
N TRP A 171 -9.22 1.82 8.01
CA TRP A 171 -8.01 1.66 8.80
C TRP A 171 -8.11 2.24 10.23
N LYS A 172 -9.01 3.20 10.49
CA LYS A 172 -9.15 3.83 11.82
C LYS A 172 -9.90 2.93 12.79
N ARG A 173 -10.87 2.16 12.29
CA ARG A 173 -11.70 1.26 13.11
C ARG A 173 -11.04 -0.06 13.43
N ASN A 174 -10.18 -0.58 12.55
CA ASN A 174 -9.54 -1.87 12.77
C ASN A 174 -8.30 -1.75 13.69
N ARG A 175 -8.49 -1.32 14.94
CA ARG A 175 -7.43 -1.21 15.96
C ARG A 175 -6.84 -2.57 16.37
N LEU A 176 -7.51 -3.68 16.05
CA LEU A 176 -6.98 -5.04 16.20
C LEU A 176 -5.89 -5.37 15.14
N SER A 177 -5.76 -4.52 14.12
CA SER A 177 -4.72 -4.56 13.07
C SER A 177 -3.32 -4.15 13.55
N MET A 178 -3.09 -3.96 14.86
CA MET A 178 -1.72 -3.82 15.39
C MET A 178 -0.83 -5.04 15.08
N PHE A 179 -1.43 -6.21 14.77
CA PHE A 179 -0.72 -7.42 14.36
C PHE A 179 -0.56 -7.60 12.84
N HIS A 180 -1.13 -6.71 12.02
CA HIS A 180 -0.94 -6.80 10.58
C HIS A 180 0.22 -5.92 10.17
N THR A 181 1.34 -6.57 9.91
CA THR A 181 2.45 -5.99 9.17
C THR A 181 1.92 -5.60 7.79
N LEU A 182 1.55 -4.34 7.57
CA LEU A 182 1.42 -3.81 6.21
C LEU A 182 2.63 -4.26 5.42
N THR A 183 2.37 -4.75 4.23
CA THR A 183 3.43 -5.23 3.36
C THR A 183 4.24 -4.04 2.92
N CYS A 184 5.55 -4.13 3.15
CA CYS A 184 6.48 -3.20 2.53
C CYS A 184 6.32 -3.27 1.01
N CYS A 185 6.12 -2.14 0.33
CA CYS A 185 6.09 -2.10 -1.13
C CYS A 185 7.44 -2.51 -1.78
N GLY A 186 8.49 -2.71 -0.98
CA GLY A 186 9.81 -3.11 -1.44
C GLY A 186 10.65 -1.98 -2.02
N THR A 187 10.05 -0.83 -2.36
CA THR A 187 10.76 0.32 -2.93
C THR A 187 10.98 1.45 -1.93
N CYS A 188 10.29 1.45 -0.78
CA CYS A 188 10.37 2.55 0.18
C CYS A 188 11.70 2.63 0.93
N SER A 189 12.58 1.63 0.84
CA SER A 189 13.93 1.73 1.36
C SER A 189 14.94 1.70 0.21
N PRO A 190 15.68 2.80 -0.02
CA PRO A 190 16.69 2.82 -1.07
C PRO A 190 17.85 1.85 -0.79
N VAL A 191 17.96 1.36 0.45
CA VAL A 191 18.99 0.43 0.93
C VAL A 191 18.41 -0.87 1.50
N ARG A 192 17.10 -1.11 1.30
CA ARG A 192 16.36 -2.31 1.76
C ARG A 192 16.52 -2.66 3.24
N SER A 193 16.75 -1.66 4.11
CA SER A 193 16.99 -1.87 5.54
C SER A 193 15.74 -2.15 6.35
N MET A 194 14.65 -1.42 6.09
CA MET A 194 13.35 -1.55 6.76
C MET A 194 12.27 -0.84 5.93
N CYS A 195 10.99 -0.92 6.33
CA CYS A 195 9.91 -0.21 5.65
C CYS A 195 9.84 1.29 6.06
N PHE A 196 9.76 2.19 5.08
CA PHE A 196 9.60 3.64 5.23
C PHE A 196 8.31 4.17 4.56
N CYS A 197 7.24 3.35 4.50
CA CYS A 197 5.97 3.82 3.95
C CYS A 197 5.27 4.77 4.93
N HIS A 198 4.92 5.98 4.46
CA HIS A 198 4.30 7.03 5.27
C HIS A 198 2.90 6.67 5.80
N ALA A 199 2.22 5.70 5.17
CA ALA A 199 0.85 5.30 5.51
C ALA A 199 0.65 4.80 6.95
N ARG A 200 1.71 4.42 7.68
CA ARG A 200 1.62 3.82 9.03
C ARG A 200 2.13 4.67 10.16
N GLN A 201 3.04 5.56 9.83
CA GLN A 201 4.16 5.85 10.71
C GLN A 201 4.71 7.20 10.28
N THR A 202 5.30 7.94 11.19
CA THR A 202 6.01 9.19 10.87
C THR A 202 7.27 8.87 10.07
N SER A 203 7.10 8.54 8.79
CA SER A 203 8.18 8.21 7.87
C SER A 203 7.89 8.74 6.47
N PHE A 204 8.95 8.92 5.68
CA PHE A 204 8.83 9.28 4.28
C PHE A 204 10.01 8.72 3.51
N SER A 205 9.78 8.37 2.25
CA SER A 205 10.81 7.93 1.31
C SER A 205 10.52 8.46 -0.08
N THR A 206 11.55 8.97 -0.74
CA THR A 206 11.43 9.56 -2.08
C THR A 206 11.25 8.53 -3.18
N SER A 207 11.43 7.24 -2.89
CA SER A 207 11.25 6.13 -3.84
C SER A 207 10.10 5.20 -3.48
N CYS A 208 9.28 5.58 -2.49
CA CYS A 208 8.13 4.81 -2.05
C CYS A 208 7.05 4.72 -3.13
N SER A 209 6.67 3.49 -3.51
CA SER A 209 5.55 3.21 -4.43
C SER A 209 4.26 2.82 -3.72
N CYS A 210 4.20 2.95 -2.39
CA CYS A 210 2.97 2.70 -1.63
C CYS A 210 1.84 3.61 -2.16
N PHE A 211 0.60 3.10 -2.12
CA PHE A 211 -0.60 3.86 -2.48
C PHE A 211 -0.68 5.15 -1.68
N GLU A 212 -0.89 6.25 -2.39
CA GLU A 212 -1.17 7.58 -1.85
C GLU A 212 -2.50 8.02 -2.45
N SER A 213 -3.25 8.85 -1.72
CA SER A 213 -4.54 9.33 -2.19
C SER A 213 -4.39 9.97 -3.57
N PRO A 214 -5.17 9.56 -4.59
CA PRO A 214 -5.13 10.16 -5.92
C PRO A 214 -5.78 11.55 -5.95
N LEU A 215 -6.30 12.04 -4.82
CA LEU A 215 -7.01 13.31 -4.70
C LEU A 215 -6.27 14.51 -5.32
N PRO A 216 -4.95 14.72 -5.13
CA PRO A 216 -4.26 15.84 -5.75
C PRO A 216 -4.38 15.86 -7.28
N TYR A 217 -4.44 14.69 -7.92
CA TYR A 217 -4.62 14.57 -9.37
C TYR A 217 -6.04 14.96 -9.81
N PHE A 218 -7.05 14.76 -8.96
CA PHE A 218 -8.42 15.17 -9.26
C PHE A 218 -8.67 16.68 -9.10
N LEU A 219 -7.73 17.42 -8.50
CA LEU A 219 -7.90 18.83 -8.14
C LEU A 219 -7.10 19.80 -9.04
N VAL A 220 -6.42 19.31 -10.08
CA VAL A 220 -5.56 20.15 -10.94
C VAL A 220 -6.36 21.05 -11.89
N SER A 221 -7.23 20.46 -12.71
CA SER A 221 -8.08 21.17 -13.67
C SER A 221 -9.25 20.27 -14.09
N ARG A 222 -10.26 20.81 -14.77
CA ARG A 222 -11.41 20.02 -15.24
C ARG A 222 -11.01 18.93 -16.22
N GLU A 223 -10.13 19.25 -17.18
CA GLU A 223 -9.64 18.26 -18.14
C GLU A 223 -8.80 17.18 -17.44
N PHE A 224 -7.91 17.59 -16.51
CA PHE A 224 -7.08 16.66 -15.78
C PHE A 224 -7.93 15.73 -14.91
N TYR A 225 -8.95 16.27 -14.24
CA TYR A 225 -9.94 15.50 -13.49
C TYR A 225 -10.61 14.43 -14.36
N GLU A 226 -11.10 14.78 -15.55
CA GLU A 226 -11.78 13.84 -16.44
C GLU A 226 -10.86 12.70 -16.88
N ASN A 227 -9.61 13.01 -17.25
CA ASN A 227 -8.64 11.99 -17.64
C ASN A 227 -8.24 11.10 -16.48
N ALA A 228 -7.92 11.69 -15.33
CA ALA A 228 -7.55 10.96 -14.12
C ALA A 228 -8.71 10.07 -13.66
N ARG A 229 -9.95 10.59 -13.65
CA ARG A 229 -11.16 9.86 -13.26
C ARG A 229 -11.37 8.67 -14.18
N ARG A 230 -11.33 8.89 -15.50
CA ARG A 230 -11.48 7.82 -16.49
C ARG A 230 -10.44 6.73 -16.28
N ILE A 231 -9.16 7.08 -16.17
CA ILE A 231 -8.08 6.09 -15.97
C ILE A 231 -8.26 5.35 -14.65
N PHE A 232 -8.41 6.08 -13.54
CA PHE A 232 -8.48 5.51 -12.20
C PHE A 232 -9.65 4.54 -12.06
N PHE A 233 -10.87 4.93 -12.43
CA PHE A 233 -12.04 4.06 -12.25
C PHE A 233 -12.12 2.93 -13.28
N THR A 234 -11.65 3.13 -14.52
CA THR A 234 -11.73 2.06 -15.54
C THR A 234 -10.64 1.01 -15.45
N ARG A 235 -9.43 1.38 -15.00
CA ARG A 235 -8.27 0.48 -14.99
C ARG A 235 -7.89 -0.03 -13.60
N SER A 236 -8.32 0.62 -12.53
CA SER A 236 -8.09 0.09 -11.18
C SER A 236 -8.99 -1.10 -10.89
N ARG A 237 -8.51 -1.98 -10.01
CA ARG A 237 -9.26 -3.10 -9.44
C ARG A 237 -9.59 -2.76 -8.00
N PHE A 238 -10.86 -2.53 -7.70
CA PHE A 238 -11.30 -2.20 -6.35
C PHE A 238 -11.52 -3.48 -5.56
N ALA A 239 -11.07 -3.51 -4.32
CA ALA A 239 -11.23 -4.68 -3.46
C ALA A 239 -11.69 -4.29 -2.05
N PHE A 240 -12.75 -4.92 -1.56
CA PHE A 240 -13.09 -4.91 -0.14
C PHE A 240 -12.40 -6.08 0.55
N VAL A 241 -11.82 -5.83 1.72
CA VAL A 241 -11.19 -6.86 2.57
C VAL A 241 -11.98 -7.14 3.85
N GLU A 242 -12.95 -6.28 4.16
CA GLU A 242 -13.89 -6.46 5.26
C GLU A 242 -15.04 -7.37 4.80
N GLU A 243 -15.76 -8.00 5.72
CA GLU A 243 -16.91 -8.86 5.42
C GLU A 243 -18.26 -8.18 5.73
N ASP A 244 -18.24 -7.02 6.39
CA ASP A 244 -19.46 -6.29 6.76
C ASP A 244 -19.96 -5.41 5.58
N PRO A 245 -21.09 -5.77 4.93
CA PRO A 245 -21.63 -5.01 3.81
C PRO A 245 -22.05 -3.58 4.20
N ASP A 246 -22.38 -3.31 5.47
CA ASP A 246 -22.72 -1.95 5.92
C ASP A 246 -21.47 -1.04 5.86
N LEU A 247 -20.29 -1.61 6.16
CA LEU A 247 -19.02 -0.88 6.04
C LEU A 247 -18.64 -0.69 4.56
N MET A 248 -18.81 -1.71 3.72
CA MET A 248 -18.59 -1.59 2.27
C MET A 248 -19.46 -0.48 1.66
N MET A 249 -20.74 -0.46 2.05
CA MET A 249 -21.69 0.55 1.60
C MET A 249 -21.22 1.96 1.96
N ARG A 250 -20.66 2.17 3.16
CA ARG A 250 -20.12 3.49 3.57
C ARG A 250 -19.05 4.02 2.63
N PHE A 251 -18.25 3.17 2.01
CA PHE A 251 -17.27 3.61 1.01
C PHE A 251 -17.92 3.88 -0.34
N ILE A 252 -18.73 2.95 -0.82
CA ILE A 252 -19.17 2.94 -2.22
C ILE A 252 -20.27 3.97 -2.51
N HIS A 253 -21.13 4.29 -1.53
CA HIS A 253 -22.23 5.25 -1.74
C HIS A 253 -21.75 6.71 -1.90
N HIS A 254 -20.53 7.02 -1.46
CA HIS A 254 -19.91 8.34 -1.67
C HIS A 254 -19.30 8.50 -3.06
N ILE A 255 -19.18 7.40 -3.82
CA ILE A 255 -18.67 7.44 -5.19
C ILE A 255 -19.85 7.80 -6.11
N PRO A 256 -19.76 8.90 -6.89
CA PRO A 256 -20.83 9.26 -7.82
C PRO A 256 -21.13 8.14 -8.81
N THR A 257 -22.41 7.96 -9.18
CA THR A 257 -22.85 6.91 -10.12
C THR A 257 -22.06 6.92 -11.44
N VAL A 258 -21.75 8.11 -11.95
CA VAL A 258 -20.96 8.27 -13.18
C VAL A 258 -19.56 7.64 -13.08
N SER A 259 -18.99 7.57 -11.87
CA SER A 259 -17.70 6.92 -11.61
C SER A 259 -17.86 5.42 -11.33
N THR A 260 -18.90 4.99 -10.61
CA THR A 260 -19.16 3.55 -10.38
C THR A 260 -19.49 2.82 -11.67
N MET A 261 -20.17 3.47 -12.62
CA MET A 261 -20.39 2.92 -13.97
C MET A 261 -19.09 2.70 -14.76
N MET A 262 -17.99 3.36 -14.40
CA MET A 262 -16.68 3.15 -15.03
C MET A 262 -15.93 1.95 -14.43
N ILE A 263 -16.29 1.51 -13.22
CA ILE A 263 -15.61 0.42 -12.52
C ILE A 263 -15.86 -0.90 -13.25
N GLN A 264 -14.78 -1.56 -13.67
CA GLN A 264 -14.84 -2.83 -14.39
C GLN A 264 -14.49 -4.04 -13.52
N HIS A 265 -13.86 -3.81 -12.37
CA HIS A 265 -13.34 -4.88 -11.53
C HIS A 265 -13.58 -4.56 -10.06
N LEU A 266 -14.45 -5.35 -9.43
CA LEU A 266 -14.72 -5.27 -8.00
C LEU A 266 -14.51 -6.65 -7.36
N SER A 267 -13.78 -6.68 -6.26
CA SER A 267 -13.47 -7.92 -5.53
C SER A 267 -13.90 -7.82 -4.06
N PHE A 268 -14.41 -8.92 -3.53
CA PHE A 268 -14.66 -9.11 -2.10
C PHE A 268 -13.72 -10.20 -1.61
N LYS A 269 -12.78 -9.83 -0.75
CA LYS A 269 -11.82 -10.75 -0.14
C LYS A 269 -12.16 -10.88 1.33
N PHE A 270 -12.28 -12.11 1.82
CA PHE A 270 -12.57 -12.43 3.22
C PHE A 270 -11.35 -13.12 3.87
N PRO A 271 -10.24 -12.40 4.06
CA PRO A 271 -9.09 -12.92 4.78
C PRO A 271 -9.43 -13.11 6.27
N MET A 272 -8.91 -14.18 6.87
CA MET A 272 -9.17 -14.54 8.27
C MET A 272 -8.94 -13.39 9.26
N CYS A 273 -7.91 -12.57 9.01
CA CYS A 273 -7.55 -11.44 9.86
C CYS A 273 -8.53 -10.27 9.90
N TYR A 274 -9.38 -10.12 8.86
CA TYR A 274 -10.38 -9.06 8.79
C TYR A 274 -11.79 -9.58 9.11
N ARG A 275 -11.90 -10.83 9.56
CA ARG A 275 -13.15 -11.39 10.05
C ARG A 275 -13.39 -10.86 11.46
N SER A 276 -14.41 -10.02 11.60
CA SER A 276 -14.98 -9.72 12.90
C SER A 276 -15.38 -11.02 13.59
N ALA A 277 -15.20 -11.12 14.91
CA ALA A 277 -15.79 -12.22 15.67
C ALA A 277 -17.28 -12.32 15.28
N PRO A 278 -17.79 -13.53 14.98
CA PRO A 278 -19.15 -13.67 14.50
C PRO A 278 -20.07 -12.95 15.47
N ARG A 279 -20.93 -12.06 14.97
CA ARG A 279 -22.08 -11.61 15.77
C ARG A 279 -22.82 -12.90 16.10
N THR A 280 -22.73 -13.36 17.34
CA THR A 280 -23.15 -14.71 17.73
C THR A 280 -24.67 -14.73 17.85
N GLY A 281 -25.37 -15.14 16.78
CA GLY A 281 -26.81 -15.39 16.79
C GLY A 281 -27.41 -15.66 15.40
N PRO A 282 -28.50 -16.46 15.27
CA PRO A 282 -29.24 -16.62 14.01
C PRO A 282 -29.80 -15.31 13.46
N ARG A 283 -30.26 -14.42 14.37
CA ARG A 283 -30.77 -13.08 14.03
C ARG A 283 -29.72 -12.18 13.37
N SER A 284 -28.43 -12.39 13.65
CA SER A 284 -27.37 -11.62 13.00
C SER A 284 -27.02 -12.12 11.60
N GLU A 285 -27.21 -13.41 11.28
CA GLU A 285 -27.00 -13.90 9.91
C GLU A 285 -28.04 -13.33 8.96
N GLU A 286 -29.32 -13.36 9.34
CA GLU A 286 -30.43 -12.80 8.54
C GLU A 286 -30.24 -11.30 8.31
N SER A 287 -29.90 -10.55 9.35
CA SER A 287 -29.58 -9.13 9.24
C SER A 287 -28.38 -8.88 8.31
N THR A 288 -27.32 -9.68 8.39
CA THR A 288 -26.18 -9.55 7.48
C THR A 288 -26.55 -9.89 6.03
N MET A 289 -27.37 -10.92 5.81
CA MET A 289 -27.87 -11.26 4.48
C MET A 289 -28.75 -10.14 3.90
N LEU A 290 -29.55 -9.47 4.73
CA LEU A 290 -30.31 -8.28 4.33
C LEU A 290 -29.37 -7.15 3.91
N SER A 291 -28.33 -6.83 4.68
CA SER A 291 -27.35 -5.81 4.30
C SER A 291 -26.61 -6.17 3.01
N TRP A 292 -26.28 -7.45 2.80
CA TRP A 292 -25.76 -7.92 1.51
C TRP A 292 -26.74 -7.69 0.37
N SER A 293 -28.04 -7.91 0.57
CA SER A 293 -29.04 -7.64 -0.46
C SER A 293 -29.10 -6.16 -0.86
N VAL A 294 -28.92 -5.25 0.11
CA VAL A 294 -28.84 -3.81 -0.14
C VAL A 294 -27.61 -3.47 -0.96
N LEU A 295 -26.44 -4.03 -0.61
CA LEU A 295 -25.20 -3.82 -1.37
C LEU A 295 -25.31 -4.39 -2.80
N ARG A 296 -25.88 -5.59 -2.98
CA ARG A 296 -26.10 -6.19 -4.30
C ARG A 296 -27.04 -5.33 -5.16
N ARG A 297 -28.13 -4.84 -4.56
CA ARG A 297 -29.06 -3.92 -5.23
C ARG A 297 -28.35 -2.64 -5.67
N PHE A 298 -27.56 -2.03 -4.78
CA PHE A 298 -26.78 -0.84 -5.11
C PHE A 298 -25.84 -1.10 -6.29
N ILE A 299 -25.12 -2.23 -6.29
CA ILE A 299 -24.23 -2.60 -7.40
C ILE A 299 -25.03 -2.72 -8.70
N ARG A 300 -26.17 -3.40 -8.69
CA ARG A 300 -27.03 -3.55 -9.87
C ARG A 300 -27.54 -2.21 -10.42
N GLU A 301 -27.88 -1.27 -9.55
CA GLU A 301 -28.47 0.02 -9.94
C GLU A 301 -27.42 1.06 -10.35
N HIS A 302 -26.19 0.98 -9.83
CA HIS A 302 -25.17 2.03 -10.00
C HIS A 302 -23.93 1.60 -10.80
N PHE A 303 -23.80 0.33 -11.17
CA PHE A 303 -22.69 -0.17 -11.98
C PHE A 303 -23.15 -0.64 -13.36
N ASP A 304 -22.23 -0.60 -14.32
CA ASP A 304 -22.42 -1.16 -15.66
C ASP A 304 -22.15 -2.68 -15.63
N LEU A 305 -23.18 -3.48 -15.31
CA LEU A 305 -23.08 -4.93 -15.16
C LEU A 305 -22.42 -5.64 -16.37
N PRO A 306 -22.79 -5.35 -17.64
CA PRO A 306 -22.14 -5.94 -18.81
C PRO A 306 -20.63 -5.77 -18.88
N ARG A 307 -20.06 -4.76 -18.21
CA ARG A 307 -18.62 -4.50 -18.17
C ARG A 307 -17.98 -4.88 -16.84
N LEU A 308 -18.78 -5.00 -15.78
CA LEU A 308 -18.34 -5.33 -14.43
C LEU A 308 -17.97 -6.82 -14.31
N SER A 309 -16.79 -7.05 -13.76
CA SER A 309 -16.33 -8.37 -13.32
C SER A 309 -16.28 -8.40 -11.80
N LEU A 310 -16.96 -9.36 -11.19
CA LEU A 310 -16.96 -9.57 -9.75
C LEU A 310 -16.11 -10.77 -9.37
N LYS A 311 -15.37 -10.64 -8.26
CA LYS A 311 -14.57 -11.74 -7.71
C LYS A 311 -14.78 -11.86 -6.21
N ILE A 312 -15.07 -13.05 -5.72
CA ILE A 312 -15.20 -13.35 -4.29
C ILE A 312 -14.10 -14.33 -3.90
N VAL A 313 -13.34 -14.01 -2.86
CA VAL A 313 -12.21 -14.82 -2.37
C VAL A 313 -12.36 -15.05 -0.88
N ASP A 314 -12.51 -16.30 -0.47
CA ASP A 314 -12.42 -16.70 0.93
C ASP A 314 -11.12 -17.48 1.18
N HIS A 315 -10.29 -16.98 2.10
CA HIS A 315 -8.98 -17.58 2.41
C HIS A 315 -9.05 -18.76 3.41
N GLY A 316 -10.25 -19.22 3.79
CA GLY A 316 -10.45 -20.35 4.70
C GLY A 316 -10.10 -20.06 6.15
N LEU A 317 -10.23 -21.07 7.01
CA LEU A 317 -10.10 -20.94 8.48
C LEU A 317 -8.80 -21.50 9.10
N LYS A 318 -7.89 -22.09 8.30
CA LYS A 318 -6.59 -22.64 8.73
C LYS A 318 -6.58 -23.26 10.15
N GLY A 319 -7.53 -24.14 10.48
CA GLY A 319 -7.56 -24.84 11.78
C GLY A 319 -8.66 -24.42 12.77
N ALA A 320 -9.41 -23.35 12.54
CA ALA A 320 -10.47 -22.92 13.47
C ALA A 320 -11.74 -23.79 13.37
N VAL A 321 -12.30 -24.17 14.54
CA VAL A 321 -13.28 -25.27 14.76
C VAL A 321 -14.64 -25.10 14.04
N THR A 322 -15.00 -23.92 13.53
CA THR A 322 -16.34 -23.63 13.00
C THR A 322 -16.47 -23.72 11.47
N TYR A 323 -16.08 -24.85 10.88
CA TYR A 323 -16.05 -25.05 9.43
C TYR A 323 -17.42 -25.06 8.75
N GLU A 324 -18.42 -25.75 9.32
CA GLU A 324 -19.68 -26.03 8.61
C GLU A 324 -20.62 -24.83 8.53
N ASN A 325 -20.74 -24.06 9.61
CA ASN A 325 -21.58 -22.85 9.60
C ASN A 325 -21.05 -21.81 8.59
N ARG A 326 -19.73 -21.69 8.46
CA ARG A 326 -19.08 -20.79 7.50
C ARG A 326 -19.37 -21.20 6.05
N LYS A 327 -19.20 -22.49 5.73
CA LYS A 327 -19.52 -23.03 4.40
C LYS A 327 -20.99 -22.78 4.06
N ARG A 328 -21.91 -23.11 4.97
CA ARG A 328 -23.35 -22.89 4.77
C ARG A 328 -23.67 -21.42 4.48
N TYR A 329 -23.14 -20.51 5.28
CA TYR A 329 -23.30 -19.07 5.08
C TYR A 329 -22.75 -18.61 3.73
N LEU A 330 -21.51 -19.00 3.38
CA LEU A 330 -20.90 -18.63 2.10
C LEU A 330 -21.69 -19.15 0.91
N ARG A 331 -22.16 -20.41 0.97
CA ARG A 331 -23.02 -20.97 -0.09
C ARG A 331 -24.30 -20.15 -0.27
N LYS A 332 -24.98 -19.82 0.84
CA LYS A 332 -26.18 -18.98 0.83
C LYS A 332 -25.92 -17.58 0.27
N LEU A 333 -24.83 -16.94 0.67
CA LEU A 333 -24.39 -15.64 0.14
C LEU A 333 -24.10 -15.70 -1.36
N LEU A 334 -23.31 -16.68 -1.80
CA LEU A 334 -22.90 -16.85 -3.19
C LEU A 334 -24.10 -17.14 -4.12
N LEU A 335 -25.05 -17.96 -3.69
CA LEU A 335 -26.27 -18.20 -4.46
C LEU A 335 -27.15 -16.96 -4.53
N ALA A 336 -27.15 -16.10 -3.50
CA ALA A 336 -27.92 -14.87 -3.52
C ALA A 336 -27.46 -13.89 -4.62
N PHE A 337 -26.24 -14.03 -5.15
CA PHE A 337 -25.73 -13.24 -6.28
C PHE A 337 -26.32 -13.65 -7.64
N SER A 338 -27.17 -14.68 -7.72
CA SER A 338 -27.83 -15.12 -8.95
C SER A 338 -28.72 -14.04 -9.60
N ASP A 339 -29.19 -13.05 -8.82
CA ASP A 339 -29.98 -11.92 -9.31
C ASP A 339 -29.17 -10.82 -10.01
N MET A 340 -27.85 -11.01 -10.16
CA MET A 340 -26.95 -10.15 -10.93
C MET A 340 -26.67 -10.71 -12.32
N GLU A 341 -27.72 -11.18 -12.98
CA GLU A 341 -27.63 -11.60 -14.37
C GLU A 341 -27.10 -10.43 -15.25
N GLY A 342 -26.28 -10.75 -16.24
CA GLY A 342 -25.70 -9.77 -17.16
C GLY A 342 -24.28 -9.33 -16.81
N LEU A 343 -23.69 -9.81 -15.70
CA LEU A 343 -22.27 -9.58 -15.41
C LEU A 343 -21.34 -10.04 -16.54
N ARG A 344 -20.22 -9.31 -16.71
CA ARG A 344 -19.14 -9.70 -17.63
C ARG A 344 -18.46 -10.99 -17.21
N ASP A 345 -18.18 -11.11 -15.91
CA ASP A 345 -17.52 -12.25 -15.28
C ASP A 345 -17.86 -12.28 -13.79
N PHE A 346 -17.94 -13.48 -13.23
CA PHE A 346 -18.15 -13.72 -11.80
C PHE A 346 -17.24 -14.87 -11.42
N ARG A 347 -16.36 -14.65 -10.44
CA ARG A 347 -15.35 -15.63 -10.04
C ARG A 347 -15.37 -15.87 -8.56
N VAL A 348 -15.30 -17.14 -8.17
CA VAL A 348 -15.34 -17.54 -6.76
C VAL A 348 -14.11 -18.38 -6.45
N TYR A 349 -13.44 -18.07 -5.35
CA TYR A 349 -12.30 -18.83 -4.84
C TYR A 349 -12.54 -19.13 -3.36
N LEU A 350 -12.76 -20.40 -3.02
CA LEU A 350 -13.05 -20.87 -1.67
C LEU A 350 -11.95 -21.84 -1.25
N ALA A 351 -11.09 -21.41 -0.31
CA ALA A 351 -10.01 -22.26 0.18
C ALA A 351 -10.52 -23.61 0.75
N ASP A 352 -11.66 -23.57 1.45
CA ASP A 352 -12.22 -24.72 2.18
C ASP A 352 -13.38 -25.45 1.47
N ASP A 353 -13.87 -24.95 0.31
CA ASP A 353 -15.05 -25.49 -0.40
C ASP A 353 -14.98 -25.33 -1.93
N ARG A 354 -13.87 -25.78 -2.54
CA ARG A 354 -13.62 -25.63 -3.99
C ARG A 354 -14.66 -26.28 -4.90
N ILE A 355 -15.36 -27.30 -4.41
CA ILE A 355 -16.36 -28.04 -5.19
C ILE A 355 -17.54 -27.13 -5.52
N PHE A 356 -17.89 -26.22 -4.61
CA PHE A 356 -19.01 -25.30 -4.76
C PHE A 356 -18.72 -24.10 -5.67
N GLU A 357 -17.45 -23.78 -5.96
CA GLU A 357 -17.07 -22.64 -6.79
C GLU A 357 -17.79 -22.66 -8.15
N LYS A 358 -17.83 -23.82 -8.82
CA LYS A 358 -18.49 -23.96 -10.13
C LYS A 358 -20.00 -23.80 -10.07
N GLU A 359 -20.61 -24.29 -9.01
CA GLU A 359 -22.05 -24.18 -8.81
C GLU A 359 -22.43 -22.71 -8.63
N ALA A 360 -21.71 -21.99 -7.76
CA ALA A 360 -21.89 -20.56 -7.57
C ALA A 360 -21.65 -19.75 -8.86
N GLU A 361 -20.57 -20.03 -9.60
CA GLU A 361 -20.29 -19.34 -10.87
C GLU A 361 -21.37 -19.60 -11.93
N SER A 362 -21.88 -20.83 -12.00
CA SER A 362 -22.93 -21.20 -12.96
C SER A 362 -24.28 -20.59 -12.60
N ALA A 363 -24.58 -20.42 -11.30
CA ALA A 363 -25.81 -19.78 -10.84
C ALA A 363 -25.90 -18.30 -11.25
N VAL A 364 -24.77 -17.61 -11.41
CA VAL A 364 -24.73 -16.17 -11.78
C VAL A 364 -24.54 -15.96 -13.28
N LEU A 365 -23.63 -16.70 -13.92
CA LEU A 365 -23.28 -16.49 -15.35
C LEU A 365 -24.07 -17.37 -16.31
N GLY A 366 -24.82 -18.35 -15.79
CA GLY A 366 -25.42 -19.43 -16.56
C GLY A 366 -24.41 -20.51 -17.00
N PRO A 367 -24.88 -21.74 -17.32
CA PRO A 367 -24.00 -22.88 -17.61
C PRO A 367 -23.06 -22.69 -18.80
N ALA A 368 -23.54 -21.99 -19.85
CA ALA A 368 -22.84 -21.83 -21.12
C ALA A 368 -21.61 -20.91 -21.04
N ARG A 369 -21.61 -19.90 -20.17
CA ARG A 369 -20.51 -18.93 -20.05
C ARG A 369 -19.33 -19.46 -19.23
N VAL A 370 -19.58 -20.37 -18.29
CA VAL A 370 -18.54 -20.97 -17.43
C VAL A 370 -17.61 -21.89 -18.22
N HIS A 371 -18.14 -22.61 -19.22
CA HIS A 371 -17.38 -23.59 -20.02
C HIS A 371 -16.46 -22.94 -21.08
N ARG A 372 -16.81 -21.75 -21.57
CA ARG A 372 -16.16 -21.11 -22.73
C ARG A 372 -14.71 -20.67 -22.49
N ARG A 373 -14.24 -20.57 -21.24
CA ARG A 373 -12.88 -20.05 -20.91
C ARG A 373 -11.81 -21.09 -20.60
N LYS A 374 -12.15 -22.38 -20.48
CA LYS A 374 -11.11 -23.43 -20.34
C LYS A 374 -10.23 -23.59 -21.58
N TYR A 375 -10.75 -23.26 -22.76
CA TYR A 375 -10.02 -23.42 -24.02
C TYR A 375 -8.93 -22.37 -24.27
N THR A 376 -8.91 -21.26 -23.53
CA THR A 376 -7.94 -20.17 -23.77
C THR A 376 -6.81 -20.07 -22.74
N SER A 377 -6.82 -20.87 -21.66
CA SER A 377 -5.75 -20.86 -20.63
C SER A 377 -4.80 -22.07 -20.66
N GLY A 378 -4.96 -22.98 -21.62
CA GLY A 378 -4.14 -24.18 -21.76
C GLY A 378 -3.15 -24.14 -22.92
N ARG A 379 -2.01 -23.44 -22.78
CA ARG A 379 -0.70 -23.81 -23.40
C ARG A 379 0.39 -22.80 -23.06
N LYS A 380 1.23 -23.15 -22.08
CA LYS A 380 2.71 -23.10 -22.12
C LYS A 380 3.23 -23.67 -20.79
N GLY A 381 3.03 -24.97 -20.60
CA GLY A 381 3.87 -25.75 -19.69
C GLY A 381 5.15 -26.07 -20.43
N GLY A 382 6.24 -25.38 -20.09
CA GLY A 382 7.57 -25.71 -20.59
C GLY A 382 7.98 -27.09 -20.08
N GLN A 383 8.22 -28.01 -21.02
CA GLN A 383 8.93 -29.26 -20.77
C GLN A 383 10.31 -28.91 -20.17
N ARG A 384 10.54 -29.34 -18.93
CA ARG A 384 11.90 -29.58 -18.43
C ARG A 384 12.36 -30.92 -19.00
N ILE A 385 13.17 -30.86 -20.05
CA ILE A 385 14.02 -31.99 -20.43
C ILE A 385 15.28 -31.88 -19.57
N GLY A 386 15.45 -32.84 -18.66
CA GLY A 386 16.71 -33.10 -17.99
C GLY A 386 17.52 -34.09 -18.81
N LEU A 387 18.71 -33.68 -19.21
CA LEU A 387 19.88 -34.43 -19.68
C LEU A 387 21.03 -33.43 -19.48
N GLY A 388 22.19 -33.71 -18.91
CA GLY A 388 22.89 -34.90 -18.45
C GLY A 388 24.35 -34.46 -18.24
N ASN A 389 25.07 -35.18 -17.39
CA ASN A 389 26.49 -35.07 -17.08
C ASN A 389 27.40 -34.41 -18.14
N LEU A 390 28.11 -33.35 -17.75
CA LEU A 390 29.58 -33.19 -17.79
C LEU A 390 29.98 -31.91 -17.05
#